data_AF-A0A5C7ZWV1-F1
#
_entry.id   AF-A0A5C7ZWV1-F1
#
_cell.length_a   1.000
_cell.length_b   1.000
_cell.length_c   1.000
_cell.angle_alpha   90.00
_cell.angle_beta   90.00
_cell.angle_gamma   90.00
#
_symmetry.space_group_name_H-M   'P 1'
#
loop_
_entity.id
_entity.type
_entity.pdbx_description
1 polymer ?
#
loop_
_entity_poly.entity_id
_entity_poly.type
_entity_poly.pdbx_seq_one_letter_code
_entity_poly.pdbx_strand_id
1 'polypeptide(L)'
;MRPLFLLYVGAMCVHVQAQPDTRTPRFPAGCVLPAPDSVDITGDGIADLLVHGVHGVATCDIPVSIGSCAVHVTTLPGTELLATALPMGGHDVQGFESGEHIPALASVDQDDHRGHGPAFGEGSVRALHWTYGRSGGSKPALTPIAHRTFIFATTMGDRTVYGTFTLKRDGDRASIRIVRGSTLVVDAPFKVP
;
A
#
# COMPACT_ATOMS: atom_id res chain seq x y z
N MET A 1 -63.66 8.40 12.47
CA MET A 1 -62.34 9.06 12.56
C MET A 1 -61.25 8.22 13.27
N ARG A 2 -61.58 7.11 13.94
CA ARG A 2 -60.60 6.22 14.60
C ARG A 2 -59.79 5.23 13.73
N PRO A 3 -60.17 4.85 12.49
CA PRO A 3 -59.37 3.84 11.75
C PRO A 3 -58.18 4.44 10.99
N LEU A 4 -58.18 5.75 10.72
CA LEU A 4 -57.09 6.42 9.99
C LEU A 4 -55.84 6.65 10.86
N PHE A 5 -56.01 6.79 12.17
CA PHE A 5 -54.88 7.00 13.09
C PHE A 5 -54.04 5.74 13.30
N LEU A 6 -54.66 4.55 13.24
CA LEU A 6 -53.97 3.27 13.36
C LEU A 6 -53.10 2.95 12.14
N LEU A 7 -53.49 3.41 10.95
CA LEU A 7 -52.71 3.22 9.73
C LEU A 7 -51.42 4.07 9.74
N TYR A 8 -51.47 5.27 10.32
CA TYR A 8 -50.32 6.18 10.41
C TYR A 8 -49.25 5.67 11.39
N VAL A 9 -49.67 5.07 12.51
CA VAL A 9 -48.74 4.47 13.49
C VAL A 9 -48.15 3.17 12.95
N GLY A 10 -48.93 2.37 12.20
CA GLY A 10 -48.42 1.17 11.52
C GLY A 10 -47.37 1.49 10.45
N ALA A 11 -47.57 2.57 9.68
CA ALA A 11 -46.61 3.01 8.66
C ALA A 11 -45.29 3.54 9.26
N MET A 12 -45.32 4.17 10.43
CA MET A 12 -44.08 4.61 11.10
C MET A 12 -43.26 3.46 11.68
N CYS A 13 -43.87 2.34 12.07
CA CYS A 13 -43.13 1.18 12.56
C CYS A 13 -42.38 0.42 11.44
N VAL A 14 -42.81 0.53 10.18
CA VAL A 14 -42.13 -0.12 9.04
C VAL A 14 -40.90 0.66 8.58
N HIS A 15 -40.82 1.97 8.84
CA HIS A 15 -39.63 2.78 8.51
C HIS A 15 -38.47 2.63 9.51
N VAL A 16 -38.69 1.99 10.67
CA VAL A 16 -37.62 1.74 11.65
C VAL A 16 -36.79 0.49 11.32
N GLN A 17 -37.28 -0.42 10.47
CA GLN A 17 -36.51 -1.59 10.02
C GLN A 17 -35.61 -1.33 8.80
N ALA A 18 -35.51 -0.09 8.33
CA ALA A 18 -34.51 0.31 7.33
C ALA A 18 -33.17 0.74 7.96
N GLN A 19 -33.04 0.67 9.29
CA GLN A 19 -31.72 0.82 9.90
C GLN A 19 -30.96 -0.51 9.74
N PRO A 20 -29.73 -0.49 9.20
CA PRO A 20 -28.91 -1.69 9.13
C PRO A 20 -28.76 -2.19 10.56
N ASP A 21 -29.18 -3.43 10.79
CA ASP A 21 -29.07 -4.13 12.06
C ASP A 21 -27.73 -3.78 12.73
N THR A 22 -27.79 -3.11 13.89
CA THR A 22 -26.63 -2.91 14.77
C THR A 22 -26.16 -4.24 15.37
N ARG A 23 -26.89 -5.35 15.12
CA ARG A 23 -26.38 -6.71 15.21
C ARG A 23 -25.58 -7.04 13.96
N THR A 24 -24.33 -6.57 13.94
CA THR A 24 -23.20 -7.09 13.16
C THR A 24 -23.59 -7.91 11.94
N PRO A 25 -23.48 -7.39 10.71
CA PRO A 25 -23.59 -8.24 9.54
C PRO A 25 -22.58 -9.37 9.69
N ARG A 26 -23.05 -10.61 9.91
CA ARG A 26 -22.23 -11.83 9.87
C ARG A 26 -21.88 -12.16 8.41
N PHE A 27 -21.44 -11.16 7.65
CA PHE A 27 -20.58 -11.43 6.52
C PHE A 27 -19.21 -11.71 7.13
N PRO A 28 -18.58 -12.87 6.90
CA PRO A 28 -17.17 -12.99 7.19
C PRO A 28 -16.50 -11.90 6.35
N ALA A 29 -16.08 -10.80 6.98
CA ALA A 29 -15.42 -9.71 6.31
C ALA A 29 -14.22 -10.33 5.57
N GLY A 30 -14.28 -10.35 4.24
CA GLY A 30 -13.50 -11.24 3.38
C GLY A 30 -12.02 -10.87 3.28
N CYS A 31 -11.47 -10.25 4.32
CA CYS A 31 -10.09 -9.81 4.40
C CYS A 31 -9.53 -10.07 5.79
N VAL A 32 -8.69 -11.10 5.87
CA VAL A 32 -7.78 -11.25 6.99
C VAL A 32 -6.52 -10.47 6.63
N LEU A 33 -6.33 -9.32 7.25
CA LEU A 33 -5.12 -8.52 7.11
C LEU A 33 -4.04 -9.09 8.03
N PRO A 34 -2.76 -9.10 7.61
CA PRO A 34 -1.67 -9.42 8.52
C PRO A 34 -1.61 -8.35 9.64
N ALA A 35 -1.04 -8.73 10.79
CA ALA A 35 -0.65 -7.73 11.78
C ALA A 35 0.41 -6.79 11.15
N PRO A 36 0.41 -5.49 11.51
CA PRO A 36 1.48 -4.59 11.09
C PRO A 36 2.84 -5.12 11.56
N ASP A 37 3.84 -4.99 10.70
CA ASP A 37 5.21 -5.43 10.95
C ASP A 37 6.20 -4.37 10.46
N SER A 38 7.35 -4.25 11.12
CA SER A 38 8.38 -3.27 10.79
C SER A 38 9.68 -3.97 10.44
N VAL A 39 10.30 -3.56 9.34
CA VAL A 39 11.48 -4.21 8.78
C VAL A 39 12.66 -3.26 8.78
N ASP A 40 13.74 -3.70 9.41
CA ASP A 40 15.08 -3.14 9.25
C ASP A 40 15.70 -3.73 7.96
N ILE A 41 15.85 -2.88 6.95
CA ILE A 41 16.42 -3.27 5.66
C ILE A 41 17.94 -3.07 5.61
N THR A 42 18.46 -2.21 6.48
CA THR A 42 19.89 -1.90 6.54
C THR A 42 20.68 -2.89 7.41
N GLY A 43 20.02 -3.50 8.38
CA GLY A 43 20.61 -4.34 9.43
C GLY A 43 21.24 -3.55 10.57
N ASP A 44 20.87 -2.28 10.76
CA ASP A 44 21.42 -1.41 11.82
C ASP A 44 20.66 -1.48 13.16
N GLY A 45 19.58 -2.27 13.21
CA GLY A 45 18.72 -2.44 14.36
C GLY A 45 17.57 -1.43 14.46
N ILE A 46 17.44 -0.51 13.50
CA ILE A 46 16.35 0.46 13.40
C ILE A 46 15.45 0.07 12.23
N ALA A 47 14.14 0.13 12.41
CA ALA A 47 13.21 -0.22 11.34
C ALA A 47 13.12 0.89 10.28
N ASP A 48 13.29 0.52 9.01
CA ASP A 48 13.24 1.42 7.85
C ASP A 48 11.86 1.42 7.17
N LEU A 49 11.17 0.27 7.18
CA LEU A 49 9.94 0.06 6.43
C LEU A 49 8.83 -0.51 7.32
N LEU A 50 7.59 -0.12 7.05
CA LEU A 50 6.39 -0.63 7.71
C LEU A 50 5.53 -1.39 6.70
N VAL A 51 5.21 -2.64 7.02
CA VAL A 51 4.27 -3.48 6.28
C VAL A 51 2.93 -3.46 7.01
N HIS A 52 1.86 -3.02 6.35
CA HIS A 52 0.55 -2.95 6.98
C HIS A 52 -0.60 -3.23 6.02
N GLY A 53 -1.69 -3.77 6.56
CA GLY A 53 -2.91 -4.01 5.80
C GLY A 53 -3.81 -2.78 5.73
N VAL A 54 -4.52 -2.63 4.62
CA VAL A 54 -5.60 -1.66 4.44
C VAL A 54 -6.81 -2.34 3.80
N HIS A 55 -8.01 -1.88 4.12
CA HIS A 55 -9.24 -2.34 3.51
C HIS A 55 -10.10 -1.16 3.07
N GLY A 56 -10.73 -1.28 1.90
CA GLY A 56 -11.70 -0.35 1.36
C GLY A 56 -13.02 -1.07 1.17
N VAL A 57 -14.09 -0.50 1.71
CA VAL A 57 -15.44 -1.03 1.57
C VAL A 57 -16.20 -0.17 0.56
N ALA A 58 -16.80 -0.80 -0.45
CA ALA A 58 -17.73 -0.14 -1.34
C ALA A 58 -19.15 -0.62 -0.99
N THR A 59 -19.95 0.28 -0.42
CA THR A 59 -21.38 0.03 -0.20
C THR A 59 -22.16 0.51 -1.41
N CYS A 60 -23.15 -0.27 -1.86
CA CYS A 60 -24.15 0.18 -2.81
C CYS A 60 -25.56 -0.09 -2.25
N ASP A 61 -26.60 0.50 -2.86
CA ASP A 61 -27.98 0.50 -2.34
C ASP A 61 -28.67 -0.88 -2.37
N ILE A 62 -27.98 -1.91 -2.90
CA ILE A 62 -28.38 -3.32 -2.82
C ILE A 62 -27.57 -4.01 -1.72
N PRO A 63 -28.11 -5.02 -1.02
CA PRO A 63 -27.43 -5.70 0.09
C PRO A 63 -26.28 -6.59 -0.44
N VAL A 64 -25.19 -5.96 -0.87
CA VAL A 64 -23.95 -6.59 -1.29
C VAL A 64 -22.79 -5.87 -0.60
N SER A 65 -21.96 -6.64 0.10
CA SER A 65 -20.71 -6.14 0.66
C SER A 65 -19.60 -6.51 -0.31
N ILE A 66 -19.21 -5.57 -1.17
CA ILE A 66 -18.04 -5.71 -2.06
C ILE A 66 -16.95 -4.79 -1.52
N GLY A 67 -15.71 -5.25 -1.53
CA GLY A 67 -14.60 -4.41 -1.14
C GLY A 67 -13.27 -4.94 -1.63
N SER A 68 -12.23 -4.17 -1.35
CA SER A 68 -10.86 -4.47 -1.70
C SER A 68 -9.96 -4.39 -0.49
N CYS A 69 -8.95 -5.23 -0.46
CA CYS A 69 -7.94 -5.24 0.57
C CYS A 69 -6.57 -5.22 -0.08
N ALA A 70 -5.63 -4.61 0.64
CA ALA A 70 -4.28 -4.49 0.18
C ALA A 70 -3.31 -4.58 1.35
N VAL A 71 -2.08 -4.98 1.04
CA VAL A 71 -0.94 -4.81 1.93
C VAL A 71 -0.06 -3.74 1.32
N HIS A 72 0.28 -2.73 2.11
CA HIS A 72 1.18 -1.65 1.74
C HIS A 72 2.52 -1.81 2.45
N VAL A 73 3.58 -1.38 1.78
CA VAL A 73 4.91 -1.17 2.34
C VAL A 73 5.18 0.32 2.30
N THR A 74 5.31 0.95 3.46
CA THR A 74 5.54 2.40 3.61
C THR A 74 6.89 2.65 4.24
N THR A 75 7.52 3.77 3.91
CA THR A 75 8.74 4.21 4.60
C THR A 75 8.45 4.65 6.04
N LEU A 76 9.40 4.41 6.93
CA LEU A 76 9.47 5.02 8.25
C LEU A 76 10.39 6.25 8.21
N PRO A 77 10.30 7.15 9.21
CA PRO A 77 11.14 8.34 9.25
C PRO A 77 12.63 8.02 9.16
N GLY A 78 13.34 8.75 8.30
CA GLY A 78 14.76 8.51 8.02
C GLY A 78 15.01 7.63 6.80
N THR A 79 13.97 7.02 6.23
CA THR A 79 14.00 6.25 4.99
C THR A 79 13.14 6.90 3.91
N GLU A 80 13.66 6.95 2.69
CA GLU A 80 13.01 7.53 1.51
C GLU A 80 13.12 6.55 0.32
N LEU A 81 12.16 6.61 -0.60
CA LEU A 81 12.17 5.85 -1.84
C LEU A 81 12.41 6.79 -3.02
N LEU A 82 13.09 6.28 -4.04
CA LEU A 82 13.19 7.00 -5.29
C LEU A 82 11.81 7.11 -5.95
N ALA A 83 11.36 8.32 -6.21
CA ALA A 83 10.03 8.61 -6.73
C ALA A 83 10.04 9.73 -7.77
N THR A 84 9.04 9.77 -8.64
CA THR A 84 8.82 10.88 -9.57
C THR A 84 7.82 11.86 -8.97
N ALA A 85 8.14 13.15 -8.97
CA ALA A 85 7.15 14.18 -8.63
C ALA A 85 6.05 14.26 -9.69
N LEU A 86 4.79 14.19 -9.26
CA LEU A 86 3.63 14.26 -10.15
C LEU A 86 3.22 15.72 -10.42
N PRO A 87 2.75 16.07 -11.63
CA PRO A 87 2.38 17.44 -11.98
C PRO A 87 1.27 18.06 -11.10
N MET A 88 0.44 17.23 -10.48
CA MET A 88 -0.66 17.66 -9.61
C MET A 88 -0.30 17.65 -8.12
N GLY A 89 0.98 17.47 -7.78
CA GLY A 89 1.45 17.22 -6.43
C GLY A 89 1.45 15.74 -6.07
N GLY A 90 2.36 15.36 -5.17
CA GLY A 90 2.59 13.97 -4.77
C GLY A 90 3.77 13.32 -5.49
N HIS A 91 4.10 12.11 -5.04
CA HIS A 91 5.23 11.33 -5.53
C HIS A 91 4.75 9.93 -5.93
N ASP A 92 5.21 9.43 -7.07
CA ASP A 92 4.99 8.05 -7.49
C ASP A 92 6.29 7.26 -7.37
N VAL A 93 6.29 6.22 -6.53
CA VAL A 93 7.48 5.43 -6.24
C VAL A 93 7.92 4.70 -7.52
N GLN A 94 9.19 4.86 -7.87
CA GLN A 94 9.76 4.19 -9.04
C GLN A 94 10.12 2.74 -8.72
N GLY A 95 9.58 1.83 -9.53
CA GLY A 95 10.02 0.44 -9.59
C GLY A 95 10.72 0.18 -10.92
N PHE A 96 11.88 -0.48 -10.84
CA PHE A 96 12.72 -0.81 -11.98
C PHE A 96 12.64 -2.30 -12.34
N GLU A 97 12.68 -2.60 -13.63
CA GLU A 97 12.73 -3.98 -14.12
C GLU A 97 14.16 -4.53 -14.14
N SER A 98 14.30 -5.86 -14.12
CA SER A 98 15.61 -6.51 -14.20
C SER A 98 16.29 -6.13 -15.53
N GLY A 99 17.56 -5.75 -15.45
CA GLY A 99 18.34 -5.28 -16.59
C GLY A 99 18.20 -3.79 -16.92
N GLU A 100 17.28 -3.06 -16.28
CA GLU A 100 17.17 -1.61 -16.42
C GLU A 100 18.39 -0.90 -15.81
N HIS A 101 18.73 0.27 -16.37
CA HIS A 101 19.84 1.09 -15.88
C HIS A 101 19.32 2.27 -15.09
N ILE A 102 19.82 2.38 -13.87
CA ILE A 102 19.60 3.51 -12.98
C ILE A 102 20.78 4.47 -13.15
N PRO A 103 20.55 5.76 -13.45
CA PRO A 103 21.60 6.76 -13.54
C PRO A 103 22.26 6.97 -12.17
N ALA A 104 23.47 7.55 -12.15
CA ALA A 104 24.15 7.87 -10.90
C ALA A 104 23.25 8.75 -10.02
N LEU A 105 23.08 8.39 -8.75
CA LEU A 105 22.17 9.11 -7.84
C LEU A 105 22.65 10.55 -7.57
N ALA A 106 23.95 10.83 -7.66
CA ALA A 106 24.47 12.20 -7.60
C ALA A 106 23.88 13.11 -8.71
N SER A 107 23.49 12.52 -9.86
CA SER A 107 22.83 13.25 -10.95
C SER A 107 21.32 13.42 -10.75
N VAL A 108 20.74 12.69 -9.79
CA VAL A 108 19.33 12.74 -9.41
C VAL A 108 19.09 13.87 -8.42
N ASP A 109 20.01 14.11 -7.48
CA ASP A 109 19.93 15.18 -6.47
C ASP A 109 20.13 16.61 -7.02
N GLN A 110 20.45 16.76 -8.32
CA GLN A 110 20.96 18.04 -8.85
C GLN A 110 19.93 18.91 -9.60
N ASP A 111 18.66 18.52 -9.71
CA ASP A 111 17.68 19.28 -10.51
C ASP A 111 16.38 19.63 -9.73
N ASP A 112 16.52 20.14 -8.50
CA ASP A 112 15.43 20.77 -7.72
C ASP A 112 14.77 21.98 -8.43
N HIS A 113 15.35 22.48 -9.53
CA HIS A 113 14.80 23.57 -10.33
C HIS A 113 13.98 23.11 -11.54
N ARG A 114 13.89 21.80 -11.81
CA ARG A 114 12.98 21.22 -12.79
C ARG A 114 12.04 20.26 -12.06
N GLY A 115 10.88 20.76 -11.66
CA GLY A 115 9.91 20.07 -10.78
C GLY A 115 9.29 18.74 -11.26
N HIS A 116 9.95 17.99 -12.15
CA HIS A 116 9.47 16.73 -12.73
C HIS A 116 10.56 15.64 -12.81
N GLY A 117 11.69 15.80 -12.10
CA GLY A 117 12.75 14.79 -12.02
C GLY A 117 12.48 13.69 -10.98
N PRO A 118 13.21 12.56 -11.05
CA PRO A 118 13.28 11.61 -9.95
C PRO A 118 13.90 12.30 -8.72
N ALA A 119 13.34 12.06 -7.54
CA ALA A 119 13.83 12.56 -6.26
C ALA A 119 13.54 11.55 -5.15
N PHE A 120 14.31 11.59 -4.08
CA PHE A 120 14.02 10.81 -2.89
C PHE A 120 12.92 11.48 -2.06
N GLY A 121 11.99 10.67 -1.55
CA GLY A 121 10.95 11.14 -0.65
C GLY A 121 10.20 10.01 0.03
N GLU A 122 9.32 10.36 0.96
CA GLU A 122 8.43 9.41 1.61
C GLU A 122 7.53 8.72 0.58
N GLY A 123 7.40 7.40 0.70
CA GLY A 123 6.76 6.58 -0.33
C GLY A 123 5.97 5.42 0.23
N SER A 124 4.99 4.97 -0.56
CA SER A 124 4.25 3.74 -0.28
C SER A 124 4.11 2.88 -1.52
N VAL A 125 4.31 1.58 -1.37
CA VAL A 125 4.11 0.59 -2.42
C VAL A 125 2.95 -0.30 -2.03
N ARG A 126 1.90 -0.35 -2.86
CA ARG A 126 0.85 -1.35 -2.72
C ARG A 126 1.41 -2.71 -3.13
N ALA A 127 1.76 -3.57 -2.18
CA ALA A 127 2.44 -4.83 -2.41
C ALA A 127 1.47 -5.96 -2.81
N LEU A 128 0.40 -6.15 -2.04
CA LEU A 128 -0.65 -7.13 -2.34
C LEU A 128 -1.98 -6.43 -2.60
N HIS A 129 -2.83 -7.07 -3.39
CA HIS A 129 -4.22 -6.67 -3.58
C HIS A 129 -5.13 -7.88 -3.75
N TRP A 130 -6.34 -7.82 -3.19
CA TRP A 130 -7.43 -8.75 -3.45
C TRP A 130 -8.78 -8.08 -3.17
N THR A 131 -9.83 -8.76 -3.61
CA THR A 131 -11.22 -8.31 -3.52
C THR A 131 -12.07 -9.37 -2.83
N TYR A 132 -13.13 -8.93 -2.18
CA TYR A 132 -14.13 -9.80 -1.57
C TYR A 132 -15.53 -9.36 -1.98
N GLY A 133 -16.49 -10.28 -2.00
CA GLY A 133 -17.84 -9.99 -2.45
C GLY A 133 -18.79 -11.18 -2.43
N ARG A 134 -20.04 -10.91 -2.86
CA ARG A 134 -21.16 -11.86 -2.87
C ARG A 134 -20.89 -13.16 -3.62
N SER A 135 -20.01 -13.12 -4.62
CA SER A 135 -19.69 -14.25 -5.51
C SER A 135 -18.34 -14.93 -5.19
N GLY A 136 -17.69 -14.57 -4.09
CA GLY A 136 -16.40 -15.12 -3.66
C GLY A 136 -15.31 -14.05 -3.48
N GLY A 137 -14.18 -14.43 -2.90
CA GLY A 137 -13.00 -13.58 -2.74
C GLY A 137 -11.88 -13.99 -3.69
N SER A 138 -11.15 -13.03 -4.24
CA SER A 138 -9.89 -13.32 -4.91
C SER A 138 -8.80 -13.60 -3.88
N LYS A 139 -7.85 -14.48 -4.22
CA LYS A 139 -6.67 -14.70 -3.37
C LYS A 139 -5.79 -13.45 -3.41
N PRO A 140 -5.06 -13.12 -2.32
CA PRO A 140 -4.03 -12.09 -2.36
C PRO A 140 -3.09 -12.29 -3.55
N ALA A 141 -2.83 -11.25 -4.32
CA ALA A 141 -1.89 -11.28 -5.44
C ALA A 141 -0.94 -10.10 -5.35
N LEU A 142 0.31 -10.30 -5.80
CA LEU A 142 1.26 -9.19 -5.98
C LEU A 142 0.69 -8.22 -7.00
N THR A 143 0.82 -6.92 -6.73
CA THR A 143 0.52 -5.91 -7.73
C THR A 143 1.62 -5.89 -8.81
N PRO A 144 1.33 -5.38 -10.02
CA PRO A 144 2.34 -5.28 -11.08
C PRO A 144 3.61 -4.55 -10.65
N ILE A 145 3.46 -3.45 -9.88
CA ILE A 145 4.60 -2.68 -9.37
C ILE A 145 5.42 -3.46 -8.34
N ALA A 146 4.80 -4.33 -7.53
CA ALA A 146 5.49 -5.10 -6.50
C ALA A 146 6.45 -6.17 -7.04
N HIS A 147 6.39 -6.47 -8.35
CA HIS A 147 7.36 -7.34 -9.02
C HIS A 147 8.69 -6.65 -9.35
N ARG A 148 8.78 -5.34 -9.11
CA ARG A 148 9.92 -4.51 -9.49
C ARG A 148 10.94 -4.38 -8.36
N THR A 149 12.11 -3.89 -8.72
CA THR A 149 13.17 -3.51 -7.79
C THR A 149 12.98 -2.05 -7.41
N PHE A 150 12.97 -1.77 -6.11
CA PHE A 150 12.84 -0.43 -5.57
C PHE A 150 14.19 0.06 -5.07
N ILE A 151 14.39 1.37 -5.10
CA ILE A 151 15.59 2.04 -4.58
C ILE A 151 15.19 2.81 -3.33
N PHE A 152 16.01 2.69 -2.29
CA PHE A 152 15.86 3.44 -1.06
C PHE A 152 17.11 4.25 -0.76
N ALA A 153 16.92 5.34 -0.04
CA ALA A 153 17.93 6.07 0.70
C ALA A 153 17.53 6.04 2.18
N THR A 154 18.45 5.74 3.08
CA THR A 154 18.13 5.71 4.51
C THR A 154 19.29 6.20 5.37
N THR A 155 18.96 6.81 6.49
CA THR A 155 19.94 7.38 7.42
C THR A 155 20.41 6.30 8.40
N MET A 156 21.69 5.94 8.32
CA MET A 156 22.31 4.92 9.16
C MET A 156 23.39 5.55 10.04
N GLY A 157 22.97 6.11 11.19
CA GLY A 157 23.80 7.00 12.00
C GLY A 157 24.04 8.33 11.27
N ASP A 158 25.30 8.74 11.11
CA ASP A 158 25.67 10.02 10.47
C ASP A 158 25.82 9.93 8.93
N ARG A 159 25.44 8.79 8.33
CA ARG A 159 25.62 8.54 6.89
C ARG A 159 24.31 8.14 6.22
N THR A 160 24.11 8.61 5.00
CA THR A 160 23.05 8.11 4.11
C THR A 160 23.55 6.88 3.36
N VAL A 161 22.75 5.81 3.40
CA VAL A 161 23.01 4.55 2.68
C VAL A 161 21.95 4.40 1.60
N TYR A 162 22.41 4.04 0.40
CA TYR A 162 21.54 3.77 -0.75
C TYR A 162 21.56 2.29 -1.07
N GLY A 163 20.40 1.74 -1.43
CA GLY A 163 20.30 0.33 -1.74
C GLY A 163 19.06 -0.01 -2.54
N THR A 164 18.92 -1.29 -2.83
CA THR A 164 17.75 -1.83 -3.49
C THR A 164 17.01 -2.84 -2.64
N PHE A 165 15.73 -3.04 -2.93
CA PHE A 165 14.95 -4.14 -2.39
C PHE A 165 13.88 -4.62 -3.35
N THR A 166 13.40 -5.83 -3.11
CA THR A 166 12.28 -6.43 -3.83
C THR A 166 11.23 -6.94 -2.86
N LEU A 167 10.00 -7.08 -3.33
CA LEU A 167 8.89 -7.62 -2.55
C LEU A 167 8.57 -9.02 -3.03
N LYS A 168 8.48 -9.98 -2.11
CA LYS A 168 8.07 -11.35 -2.41
C LYS A 168 6.86 -11.72 -1.59
N ARG A 169 5.95 -12.45 -2.20
CA ARG A 169 4.83 -13.06 -1.47
C ARG A 169 5.36 -14.17 -0.56
N ASP A 170 4.92 -14.18 0.68
CA ASP A 170 5.29 -15.19 1.66
C ASP A 170 4.22 -16.29 1.76
N GLY A 171 4.34 -17.28 0.85
CA GLY A 171 3.38 -18.38 0.74
C GLY A 171 1.97 -17.95 0.33
N ASP A 172 0.96 -18.71 0.73
CA ASP A 172 -0.44 -18.44 0.36
C ASP A 172 -1.11 -17.37 1.23
N ARG A 173 -0.45 -16.91 2.29
CA ARG A 173 -1.00 -15.92 3.23
C ARG A 173 -0.99 -14.51 2.63
N ALA A 174 -1.74 -13.61 3.25
CA ALA A 174 -1.73 -12.18 2.93
C ALA A 174 -0.48 -11.48 3.53
N SER A 175 0.70 -12.08 3.35
CA SER A 175 1.97 -11.59 3.87
C SER A 175 2.98 -11.34 2.75
N ILE A 176 3.82 -10.33 2.96
CA ILE A 176 4.93 -9.96 2.09
C ILE A 176 6.21 -10.09 2.88
N ARG A 177 7.23 -10.62 2.21
CA ARG A 177 8.62 -10.58 2.66
C ARG A 177 9.35 -9.52 1.85
N ILE A 178 10.04 -8.63 2.55
CA ILE A 178 10.98 -7.69 1.94
C ILE A 178 12.31 -8.41 1.79
N VAL A 179 12.87 -8.38 0.58
CA VAL A 179 14.17 -8.98 0.30
C VAL A 179 15.14 -7.88 -0.04
N ARG A 180 16.11 -7.66 0.87
CA ARG A 180 17.22 -6.72 0.66
C ARG A 180 18.00 -7.13 -0.59
N GLY A 181 18.25 -6.14 -1.44
CA GLY A 181 19.07 -6.24 -2.63
C GLY A 181 20.50 -5.73 -2.39
N SER A 182 21.05 -5.07 -3.40
CA SER A 182 22.44 -4.58 -3.41
C SER A 182 22.53 -3.19 -2.79
N THR A 183 23.70 -2.89 -2.20
CA THR A 183 24.05 -1.52 -1.82
C THR A 183 24.49 -0.76 -3.08
N LEU A 184 24.08 0.50 -3.20
CA LEU A 184 24.37 1.35 -4.35
C LEU A 184 25.51 2.33 -4.05
N VAL A 185 26.31 2.63 -5.07
CA VAL A 185 27.32 3.70 -5.04
C VAL A 185 26.76 4.92 -5.75
N VAL A 186 26.72 6.05 -5.07
CA VAL A 186 26.00 7.28 -5.50
C VAL A 186 26.53 7.84 -6.82
N ASP A 187 27.83 7.71 -7.07
CA ASP A 187 28.51 8.33 -8.23
C ASP A 187 28.60 7.41 -9.47
N ALA A 188 27.95 6.24 -9.45
CA ALA A 188 28.05 5.27 -10.53
C ALA A 188 26.66 4.83 -11.02
N PRO A 189 26.47 4.66 -12.35
CA PRO A 189 25.26 4.03 -12.86
C PRO A 189 25.18 2.59 -12.37
N PHE A 190 23.96 2.15 -12.04
CA PHE A 190 23.69 0.81 -11.54
C PHE A 190 22.79 0.05 -12.51
N LYS A 191 23.12 -1.23 -12.75
CA LYS A 191 22.25 -2.14 -13.53
C LYS A 191 21.47 -3.00 -12.56
N VAL A 192 20.15 -2.98 -12.69
CA VAL A 192 19.27 -3.83 -11.87
C VAL A 192 19.57 -5.30 -12.18
N PRO A 193 19.84 -6.12 -11.14
CA PRO A 193 20.20 -7.53 -11.31
C PRO A 193 19.07 -8.39 -11.87
#